data_AF-A0A7X9C8Z1-F1
#
_entry.id   AF-A0A7X9C8Z1-F1
#
_cell.length_a   1.000
_cell.length_b   1.000
_cell.length_c   1.000
_cell.angle_alpha   90.00
_cell.angle_beta   90.00
_cell.angle_gamma   90.00
#
_symmetry.space_group_name_H-M   'P 1'
#
loop_
_entity.id
_entity.type
_entity.pdbx_description
1 polymer ?
#
loop_
_entity_poly.entity_id
_entity_poly.type
_entity_poly.pdbx_seq_one_letter_code
_entity_poly.pdbx_strand_id
1 'polypeptide(L)' 'MFLGTFTPKLDDKGRLIFPAKFRDELASGLVMTRGQEHCIAVYPLMEFRQKLEEARRAPT' A
#
# COMPACT_ATOMS: atom_id res chain seq x y z
N MET A 1 9.23 -3.60 6.18
CA MET A 1 8.39 -4.82 6.37
C MET A 1 7.14 -4.44 7.16
N PHE A 2 5.96 -4.58 6.55
CA PHE A 2 4.67 -4.28 7.17
C PHE A 2 4.14 -5.50 7.91
N LEU A 3 4.10 -5.43 9.25
CA LEU A 3 3.55 -6.50 10.09
C LEU A 3 2.67 -5.95 11.21
N GLY A 4 1.57 -6.64 11.45
CA GLY A 4 0.60 -6.37 12.52
C GLY A 4 -0.75 -5.93 11.97
N THR A 5 -1.76 -6.02 12.84
CA THR A 5 -3.13 -5.61 12.55
C THR A 5 -3.43 -4.30 13.28
N PHE A 6 -3.94 -3.31 12.55
CA PHE A 6 -4.29 -2.00 13.08
C PHE A 6 -5.72 -1.66 12.64
N THR A 7 -6.48 -1.03 13.53
CA THR A 7 -7.85 -0.59 13.27
C THR A 7 -7.95 0.94 13.32
N PRO A 8 -7.24 1.66 12.41
CA PRO A 8 -7.34 3.12 12.35
C PRO A 8 -8.75 3.52 11.93
N LYS A 9 -9.26 4.59 12.55
CA LYS A 9 -10.54 5.18 12.14
C LYS A 9 -10.35 5.98 10.86
N LEU A 10 -11.33 5.87 9.96
CA LEU A 10 -11.46 6.77 8.82
C LEU A 10 -12.06 8.08 9.31
N ASP A 11 -11.47 9.20 8.93
CA ASP A 11 -12.05 10.51 9.25
C ASP A 11 -13.12 10.93 8.24
N ASP A 12 -13.79 12.05 8.53
CA ASP A 12 -14.90 12.59 7.70
C ASP A 12 -14.47 12.97 6.27
N LYS A 13 -13.16 13.03 6.01
CA LYS A 13 -12.59 13.32 4.69
C LYS A 13 -12.06 12.08 3.99
N GLY A 14 -12.33 10.88 4.53
CA GLY A 14 -11.85 9.63 3.97
C GLY A 14 -10.34 9.42 4.16
N ARG A 15 -9.70 10.09 5.13
CA ARG A 15 -8.27 9.91 5.41
C ARG A 15 -8.08 8.83 6.46
N LEU A 16 -7.05 8.02 6.24
CA LEU A 16 -6.59 6.98 7.16
C LEU A 16 -5.15 7.29 7.56
N ILE A 17 -4.86 7.21 8.86
CA ILE A 17 -3.53 7.50 9.39
C ILE A 17 -2.76 6.19 9.57
N PHE A 18 -1.60 6.10 8.95
CA PHE A 18 -0.70 4.97 9.15
C PHE A 18 0.00 5.03 10.52
N PRO A 19 0.19 3.88 11.19
CA PRO A 19 1.06 3.75 12.36
C PRO A 19 2.44 4.39 12.14
N ALA A 20 2.98 5.03 13.17
CA ALA A 20 4.24 5.78 13.07
C ALA A 20 5.40 4.94 12.51
N LYS A 21 5.49 3.66 12.89
CA LYS A 21 6.52 2.71 12.44
C LYS A 21 6.54 2.44 10.93
N PHE A 22 5.49 2.81 10.20
CA PHE A 22 5.38 2.62 8.76
C PHE A 22 5.62 3.90 7.97
N ARG A 23 5.70 5.06 8.64
CA ARG A 23 5.79 6.36 7.98
C ARG A 23 7.08 6.50 7.18
N ASP A 24 8.21 6.08 7.73
CA ASP A 24 9.51 6.19 7.06
C ASP A 24 9.58 5.36 5.78
N GLU A 25 9.03 4.14 5.82
CA GLU A 25 8.98 3.23 4.66
C GLU A 25 8.04 3.76 3.55
N LEU A 26 7.03 4.56 3.91
CA LEU A 26 6.05 5.16 2.98
C LEU A 26 6.38 6.61 2.60
N ALA A 27 7.39 7.24 3.22
CA ALA A 27 7.68 8.67 3.07
C ALA A 27 8.10 9.06 1.64
N SER A 28 8.76 8.15 0.93
CA SER A 28 9.18 8.34 -0.46
C SER A 28 8.03 8.28 -1.48
N GLY A 29 6.83 7.95 -1.02
CA GLY A 29 5.64 7.79 -1.85
C GLY A 29 5.08 6.38 -1.77
N LEU A 30 3.77 6.29 -1.97
CA LEU A 30 3.02 5.04 -1.94
C LEU A 30 2.05 4.97 -3.12
N VAL A 31 1.64 3.75 -3.46
CA VAL A 31 0.60 3.46 -4.44
C VAL A 31 -0.51 2.69 -3.75
N MET A 32 -1.75 3.08 -4.02
CA MET A 32 -2.96 2.39 -3.54
C MET A 32 -3.66 1.75 -4.73
N THR A 33 -4.03 0.49 -4.60
CA THR A 33 -4.78 -0.25 -5.63
C THR A 33 -5.95 -1.01 -5.02
N ARG A 34 -6.91 -1.41 -5.85
CA ARG A 34 -7.94 -2.36 -5.45
C ARG A 34 -7.26 -3.72 -5.24
N GLY A 35 -7.30 -4.22 -4.01
CA GLY A 35 -6.88 -5.56 -3.67
C GLY A 35 -7.97 -6.58 -3.96
N GLN A 36 -7.72 -7.82 -3.57
CA GLN A 36 -8.72 -8.88 -3.63
C GLN A 36 -9.74 -8.71 -2.50
N GLU A 37 -10.90 -9.39 -2.58
CA GLU A 37 -11.86 -9.45 -1.47
C GLU A 37 -12.31 -8.08 -0.92
N HIS A 38 -12.55 -7.11 -1.80
CA HIS A 38 -12.98 -5.75 -1.42
C HIS A 38 -12.02 -4.98 -0.50
N CYS A 39 -10.71 -5.30 -0.53
CA CYS A 39 -9.72 -4.55 0.21
C CYS A 39 -8.99 -3.50 -0.65
N ILE A 40 -8.27 -2.60 0.02
CA ILE A 40 -7.32 -1.69 -0.61
C ILE A 40 -5.92 -2.20 -0.27
N ALA A 41 -5.12 -2.45 -1.31
CA ALA A 41 -3.72 -2.79 -1.16
C ALA A 41 -2.87 -1.52 -1.25
N VAL A 42 -1.86 -1.41 -0.40
CA VAL A 42 -0.95 -0.26 -0.34
C VAL A 42 0.47 -0.77 -0.45
N TYR A 43 1.25 -0.17 -1.35
CA TYR A 43 2.63 -0.54 -1.62
C TYR A 43 3.53 0.70 -1.55
N PRO A 44 4.76 0.60 -1.02
CA PRO A 44 5.79 1.59 -1.28
C PRO A 44 5.99 1.74 -2.79
N LEU A 45 6.24 2.97 -3.24
CA LEU A 45 6.35 3.27 -4.68
C LEU A 45 7.39 2.39 -5.39
N MET A 46 8.53 2.14 -4.74
CA MET A 46 9.61 1.34 -5.32
C MET A 46 9.21 -0.13 -5.49
N GLU A 47 8.57 -0.72 -4.47
CA GLU A 47 8.11 -2.11 -4.52
C GLU A 47 7.02 -2.29 -5.59
N PHE A 48 6.10 -1.33 -5.69
CA PHE A 48 5.07 -1.35 -6.73
C PHE A 48 5.66 -1.34 -8.14
N ARG A 49 6.70 -0.53 -8.38
CA ARG A 49 7.39 -0.49 -9.68
C ARG A 49 8.02 -1.84 -10.03
N GLN A 50 8.64 -2.51 -9.06
CA GLN A 50 9.21 -3.84 -9.28
C GLN A 50 8.13 -4.86 -9.66
N LYS A 51 7.02 -4.90 -8.91
CA LYS A 51 5.88 -5.79 -9.21
C LYS A 51 5.26 -5.51 -10.57
N LEU A 52 5.16 -4.24 -10.97
CA LEU A 52 4.65 -3.87 -12.29
C LEU A 52 5.56 -4.41 -13.40
N GLU A 53 6.87 -4.26 -13.25
CA GLU A 53 7.83 -4.77 -14.24
C GLU A 53 7.82 -6.31 -14.32
N GLU A 54 7.63 -7.01 -13.19
CA GLU A 54 7.40 -8.46 -13.17
C GLU A 54 6.13 -8.85 -13.92
N ALA A 55 5.01 -8.16 -13.64
CA ALA A 55 3.73 -8.42 -14.28
C ALA A 55 3.78 -8.21 -15.80
N ARG A 56 4.56 -7.22 -16.28
CA ARG A 56 4.76 -6.97 -17.72
C ARG A 56 5.52 -8.08 -18.44
N ARG A 57 6.31 -8.88 -17.70
CA ARG A 57 7.08 -10.00 -18.24
C ARG A 57 6.30 -11.31 -18.24
N ALA A 58 5.17 -11.37 -17.53
CA ALA A 58 4.33 -12.56 -17.54
C ALA A 58 3.66 -12.73 -18.92
N PRO A 59 3.64 -13.94 -19.50
CA PRO A 59 2.91 -14.21 -20.73
C PRO A 59 1.41 -13.99 -20.53
N THR A 60 0.75 -13.39 -21.53
CA THR A 60 -0.68 -13.08 -21.54
C THR A 60 -1.52 -14.32 -21.87
#